data_AF-A0A0R0CH90-F1
#
_entry.id   AF-A0A0R0CH90-F1
#
_cell.length_a   1.000
_cell.length_b   1.000
_cell.length_c   1.000
_cell.angle_alpha   90.00
_cell.angle_beta   90.00
_cell.angle_gamma   90.00
#
_symmetry.space_group_name_H-M   'P 1'
#
loop_
_entity.id
_entity.type
_entity.pdbx_description
1 polymer ?
#
loop_
_entity_poly.entity_id
_entity_poly.type
_entity_poly.pdbx_seq_one_letter_code
_entity_poly.pdbx_strand_id
1 'polypeptide(L)'
;MSNSLRLLETLGQNPTLSALSAADLETLMADMALEDQQRDALRAGDSARLSHLLGGRMMMMPMLREPGESEERSPADAPQRDDDSQDEPQED
;
A
#
# COMPACT_ATOMS: atom_id res chain seq x y z
N MET A 1 10.84 -11.30 -12.41
CA MET A 1 9.70 -11.88 -11.66
C MET A 1 10.21 -12.31 -10.30
N SER A 2 9.48 -12.06 -9.21
CA SER A 2 9.91 -12.43 -7.85
C SER A 2 9.73 -13.94 -7.63
N ASN A 3 10.72 -14.61 -7.02
CA ASN A 3 10.68 -16.05 -6.75
C ASN A 3 9.52 -16.43 -5.82
N SER A 4 9.16 -15.56 -4.88
CA SER A 4 8.04 -15.76 -3.97
C SER A 4 6.68 -15.66 -4.68
N LEU A 5 6.54 -14.85 -5.74
CA LEU A 5 5.32 -14.86 -6.57
C LEU A 5 5.19 -16.17 -7.36
N ARG A 6 6.30 -16.68 -7.89
CA ARG A 6 6.31 -17.96 -8.62
C ARG A 6 5.97 -19.14 -7.72
N LEU A 7 6.46 -19.13 -6.47
CA LEU A 7 6.07 -20.08 -5.43
C LEU A 7 4.55 -20.03 -5.19
N LEU A 8 4.00 -18.85 -4.92
CA LEU A 8 2.57 -18.68 -4.65
C LEU A 8 1.69 -19.10 -5.84
N GLU A 9 2.12 -18.80 -7.06
CA GLU A 9 1.45 -19.25 -8.28
C GLU A 9 1.47 -20.77 -8.38
N THR A 10 2.62 -21.40 -8.09
CA THR A 10 2.77 -22.86 -8.14
C THR A 10 1.88 -23.54 -7.10
N LEU A 11 1.79 -22.99 -5.89
CA LEU A 11 0.88 -23.45 -4.83
C LEU A 11 -0.59 -23.28 -5.21
N GLY A 12 -0.95 -22.16 -5.84
CA GLY A 12 -2.33 -21.88 -6.28
C GLY A 12 -2.78 -22.74 -7.46
N GLN A 13 -1.87 -23.08 -8.38
CA GLN A 13 -2.16 -23.92 -9.55
C GLN A 13 -2.22 -25.41 -9.21
N ASN A 14 -1.53 -25.85 -8.14
CA ASN A 14 -1.43 -27.25 -7.78
C ASN A 14 -2.02 -27.49 -6.38
N PRO A 15 -3.30 -27.87 -6.27
CA PRO A 15 -3.96 -28.06 -4.98
C PRO A 15 -3.31 -29.18 -4.15
N THR A 16 -2.57 -30.11 -4.77
CA THR A 16 -1.79 -31.13 -4.06
C THR A 16 -0.65 -30.54 -3.22
N LEU A 17 -0.12 -29.37 -3.61
CA LEU A 17 0.96 -28.71 -2.87
C LEU A 17 0.45 -27.97 -1.63
N SER A 18 -0.87 -27.73 -1.53
CA SER A 18 -1.47 -27.16 -0.33
C SER A 18 -1.42 -28.12 0.88
N ALA A 19 -1.21 -29.41 0.62
CA ALA A 19 -1.07 -30.45 1.65
C ALA A 19 0.40 -30.80 1.96
N LEU A 20 1.37 -30.02 1.48
CA LEU A 20 2.79 -30.25 1.79
C LEU A 20 3.04 -30.19 3.30
N SER A 21 3.95 -31.02 3.77
CA SER A 21 4.47 -30.88 5.12
C SER A 21 5.28 -29.59 5.24
N ALA A 22 5.44 -29.09 6.47
CA ALA A 22 6.29 -27.91 6.70
C ALA A 22 7.73 -28.11 6.20
N ALA A 23 8.27 -29.33 6.29
CA ALA A 23 9.62 -29.64 5.82
C ALA A 23 9.73 -29.61 4.28
N ASP A 24 8.69 -30.06 3.58
CA ASP A 24 8.67 -30.01 2.11
C ASP A 24 8.49 -28.57 1.63
N LEU A 25 7.66 -27.77 2.32
CA LEU A 25 7.51 -26.34 2.06
C LEU A 25 8.85 -25.60 2.24
N GLU A 26 9.61 -25.92 3.29
CA GLU A 26 10.95 -25.35 3.51
C GLU A 26 11.92 -25.68 2.38
N THR A 27 11.91 -26.94 1.93
CA THR A 27 12.75 -27.39 0.82
C THR A 27 12.38 -26.64 -0.45
N LEU A 28 11.09 -26.48 -0.72
CA LEU A 28 10.57 -25.73 -1.86
C LEU A 28 10.99 -24.25 -1.81
N MET A 29 10.94 -23.63 -0.63
CA MET A 29 11.38 -22.24 -0.43
C MET A 29 12.89 -22.07 -0.59
N ALA A 30 13.68 -23.08 -0.19
CA ALA A 30 15.13 -23.10 -0.36
C ALA A 30 15.53 -23.28 -1.84
N ASP A 31 14.88 -24.20 -2.55
CA ASP A 31 15.12 -24.47 -3.97
C ASP A 31 14.84 -23.26 -4.86
N MET A 32 13.83 -22.46 -4.49
CA MET A 32 13.52 -21.21 -5.18
C MET A 32 14.34 -20.00 -4.72
N ALA A 33 15.30 -20.21 -3.81
CA ALA A 33 16.18 -19.17 -3.30
C ALA A 33 15.41 -17.91 -2.84
N LEU A 34 14.39 -18.09 -2.01
CA LEU A 34 13.64 -16.97 -1.42
C LEU A 34 14.52 -16.22 -0.42
N GLU A 35 14.39 -14.89 -0.41
CA GLU A 35 15.02 -14.04 0.60
C GLU A 35 14.51 -14.38 2.00
N ASP A 36 15.38 -14.25 3.00
CA ASP A 36 15.08 -14.60 4.40
C ASP A 36 13.80 -13.93 4.91
N GLN A 37 13.63 -12.64 4.61
CA GLN A 37 12.45 -11.89 5.04
C GLN A 37 11.15 -12.40 4.41
N GLN A 38 11.21 -12.90 3.18
CA GLN A 38 10.06 -13.47 2.48
C GLN A 38 9.73 -14.87 3.01
N ARG A 39 10.74 -15.68 3.30
CA ARG A 39 10.57 -17.00 3.94
C ARG A 39 9.93 -16.87 5.32
N ASP A 40 10.39 -15.93 6.13
CA ASP A 40 9.82 -15.68 7.45
C ASP A 40 8.36 -15.22 7.37
N ALA A 41 8.02 -14.35 6.42
CA ALA A 41 6.64 -13.93 6.20
C ALA A 41 5.75 -15.10 5.75
N LEU A 42 6.26 -15.99 4.89
CA LEU A 42 5.55 -17.20 4.46
C LEU A 42 5.35 -18.20 5.60
N ARG A 43 6.37 -18.45 6.43
CA ARG A 43 6.28 -19.30 7.63
C ARG A 43 5.25 -18.80 8.63
N ALA A 44 5.20 -17.48 8.82
CA ALA A 44 4.26 -16.84 9.73
C ALA A 44 2.83 -16.73 9.16
N GLY A 45 2.63 -17.02 7.87
CA GLY A 45 1.36 -16.76 7.18
C GLY A 45 1.01 -15.28 7.09
N ASP A 46 2.01 -14.39 7.21
CA ASP A 46 1.82 -12.94 7.26
C ASP A 46 1.73 -12.35 5.85
N SER A 47 0.53 -12.39 5.30
CA SER A 47 0.23 -11.89 3.96
C SER A 47 0.43 -10.37 3.82
N ALA A 48 0.24 -9.61 4.91
CA ALA A 48 0.44 -8.16 4.89
C ALA A 48 1.92 -7.81 4.76
N ARG A 49 2.78 -8.46 5.57
CA ARG A 49 4.23 -8.32 5.50
C ARG A 49 4.78 -8.82 4.18
N LEU A 50 4.32 -9.98 3.69
CA LEU A 50 4.73 -10.50 2.39
C LEU A 50 4.36 -9.54 1.25
N SER A 51 3.14 -8.99 1.27
CA SER A 51 2.69 -7.99 0.30
C SER A 51 3.59 -6.76 0.32
N HIS A 52 3.93 -6.23 1.51
CA HIS A 52 4.84 -5.10 1.64
C HIS A 52 6.23 -5.37 1.05
N LEU A 53 6.83 -6.54 1.35
CA LEU A 53 8.12 -6.97 0.80
C LEU A 53 8.12 -7.06 -0.73
N LEU A 54 6.98 -7.42 -1.33
CA LEU A 54 6.81 -7.53 -2.76
C LEU A 54 6.45 -6.19 -3.44
N GLY A 55 6.45 -5.08 -2.71
CA GLY A 55 6.06 -3.76 -3.23
C GLY A 55 4.55 -3.62 -3.45
N GLY A 56 3.75 -4.38 -2.69
CA GLY A 56 2.29 -4.32 -2.68
C GLY A 56 1.80 -2.92 -2.35
N ARG A 57 0.81 -2.45 -3.11
CA ARG A 57 0.21 -1.13 -2.93
C ARG A 57 -0.78 -1.19 -1.78
N MET A 58 -0.74 -0.20 -0.90
CA MET A 58 -1.74 -0.02 0.15
C MET A 58 -3.12 0.15 -0.52
N MET A 59 -4.14 -0.55 -0.01
CA MET A 59 -5.51 -0.35 -0.49
C MET A 59 -5.96 1.07 -0.13
N MET A 60 -5.93 1.98 -1.11
CA MET A 60 -6.67 3.24 -1.00
C MET A 60 -8.15 2.91 -1.21
N MET A 61 -8.95 3.01 -0.15
CA MET A 61 -10.39 2.96 -0.27
C MET A 61 -10.83 4.16 -1.12
N PRO A 62 -11.53 3.96 -2.25
CA PRO A 62 -12.09 5.08 -2.98
C PRO A 62 -13.16 5.72 -2.08
N MET A 63 -12.93 6.98 -1.69
CA MET A 63 -13.99 7.82 -1.14
C MET A 63 -15.01 8.04 -2.26
N LEU A 64 -16.08 7.26 -2.26
CA LEU A 64 -17.25 7.52 -3.08
C LEU A 64 -17.91 8.79 -2.50
N ARG A 65 -17.59 9.96 -3.06
CA ARG A 65 -18.31 11.21 -2.77
C ARG A 65 -19.66 11.16 -3.47
N GLU A 66 -20.74 11.47 -2.75
CA GLU A 66 -22.03 11.68 -3.38
C GLU A 66 -22.01 13.01 -4.16
N PRO A 67 -22.62 13.08 -5.36
CA PRO A 67 -22.74 14.33 -6.09
C PRO A 67 -23.66 15.29 -5.33
N GLY A 68 -23.08 16.16 -4.49
CA GLY A 68 -23.83 17.14 -3.70
C GLY A 68 -23.21 17.50 -2.35
N GLU A 69 -22.22 16.75 -1.86
CA GLU A 69 -21.47 17.11 -0.65
C GLU A 69 -20.56 18.31 -0.96
N SER A 70 -21.14 19.51 -0.83
CA SER A 70 -20.39 20.76 -0.83
C SER A 70 -19.59 20.83 0.47
N GLU A 71 -18.27 20.94 0.36
CA GLU A 71 -17.41 21.28 1.49
C GLU A 71 -17.93 22.61 2.07
N GLU A 72 -18.47 22.58 3.29
CA GLU A 72 -18.53 23.78 4.12
C GLU A 72 -17.07 24.21 4.33
N ARG A 73 -16.59 25.06 3.41
CA ARG A 73 -15.31 25.75 3.56
C ARG A 73 -15.37 26.44 4.91
N SER A 74 -14.59 25.94 5.86
CA SER A 74 -14.28 26.70 7.06
C SER A 74 -13.70 28.04 6.61
N PRO A 75 -14.12 29.17 7.19
CA PRO A 75 -13.71 30.51 6.75
C PRO A 75 -12.19 30.79 6.89
N ALA A 76 -11.42 29.82 7.39
CA ALA A 76 -9.98 29.87 7.53
C ALA A 76 -9.19 29.63 6.22
N ASP A 77 -9.85 29.22 5.13
CA ASP A 77 -9.20 28.93 3.82
C ASP A 77 -9.57 29.96 2.73
N ALA A 78 -9.95 31.17 3.13
CA ALA A 78 -10.00 32.28 2.19
C ALA A 78 -8.57 32.73 1.88
N PRO A 79 -8.12 32.75 0.60
CA PRO A 79 -6.84 33.35 0.26
C PRO A 79 -6.88 34.81 0.69
N GLN A 80 -6.02 35.15 1.65
CA GLN A 80 -5.85 36.52 2.11
C GLN A 80 -5.32 37.33 0.93
N ARG A 81 -6.15 38.21 0.39
CA ARG A 81 -5.76 39.10 -0.70
C ARG A 81 -4.81 40.13 -0.10
N ASP A 82 -3.52 40.06 -0.44
CA ASP A 82 -2.50 41.08 -0.12
C ASP A 82 -2.74 42.35 -0.96
N ASP A 83 -3.92 42.95 -0.86
CA ASP A 83 -4.29 44.14 -1.63
C ASP A 83 -5.03 45.12 -0.72
N ASP A 84 -4.28 45.69 0.22
CA ASP A 84 -4.49 47.04 0.73
C ASP A 84 -3.17 47.50 1.37
N SER A 85 -2.15 47.66 0.51
CA SER A 85 -1.03 48.53 0.84
C SER A 85 -1.61 49.93 0.91
N GLN A 86 -1.76 50.43 2.14
CA GLN A 86 -2.16 51.78 2.51
C GLN A 86 -1.49 52.80 1.59
N ASP A 87 -2.24 53.40 0.67
CA ASP A 87 -1.84 54.66 0.05
C ASP A 87 -1.86 55.73 1.14
N GLU A 88 -0.71 56.37 1.32
CA GLU A 88 -0.39 57.35 2.34
C GLU A 88 -1.33 58.58 2.28
N PRO A 89 -1.59 59.26 3.41
CA PRO A 89 -2.35 60.50 3.39
C PRO A 89 -1.49 61.60 2.77
N GLN A 90 -1.94 62.20 1.66
CA GLN A 90 -1.35 63.45 1.17
C GLN A 90 -2.24 64.63 1.56
N GLU A 91 -1.75 65.39 2.54
CA GLU A 91 -2.20 66.75 2.89
C GLU A 91 -1.81 67.72 1.76
N ASP A 92 -2.78 68.51 1.25
CA ASP A 92 -2.75 69.98 1.17
C ASP A 92 -4.17 70.52 0.85
#